data_AF-A0A9P6QQW0-F1
#
_entry.id   AF-A0A9P6QQW0-F1
#
_cell.length_a   1.000
_cell.length_b   1.000
_cell.length_c   1.000
_cell.angle_alpha   90.00
_cell.angle_beta   90.00
_cell.angle_gamma   90.00
#
_symmetry.space_group_name_H-M   'P 1'
#
loop_
_entity.id
_entity.type
_entity.pdbx_description
1 polymer ?
#
loop_
_entity_poly.entity_id
_entity_poly.type
_entity_poly.pdbx_seq_one_letter_code
_entity_poly.pdbx_strand_id
1 'polypeptide(L)'
;MKITSILSLAVALCVVSAQAAPSSTTTKTTTSVRKATTTPAKAKTTAKPKTTAGKPKTSAKPKATTTTTTKAPAKTTAPVPKPKDPCSTLAKEGDGASGFLSYNAVRDCYRAQTYKADVAAKTLTSVENLIGNIYVFLDQAKETSKAPFKTPKVDLMAGLKKIKDTKWKSDYDFNMALTYLTFSANDGHLAYR
;
A
#
# COMPACT_ATOMS: atom_id res chain seq x y z
N MET A 1 19.59 -49.78 -30.88
CA MET A 1 19.28 -50.48 -29.62
C MET A 1 18.38 -49.57 -28.79
N LYS A 2 17.18 -50.04 -28.47
CA LYS A 2 16.16 -49.32 -27.67
C LYS A 2 16.31 -49.77 -26.21
N ILE A 3 16.46 -48.84 -25.28
CA ILE A 3 16.38 -49.13 -23.84
C ILE A 3 15.20 -48.33 -23.28
N THR A 4 14.09 -49.04 -23.14
CA THR A 4 12.92 -48.69 -22.33
C THR A 4 13.09 -49.28 -20.93
N SER A 5 13.00 -48.47 -19.89
CA SER A 5 12.70 -48.90 -18.51
C SER A 5 12.17 -47.66 -17.76
N ILE A 6 10.86 -47.47 -17.60
CA ILE A 6 9.91 -48.08 -16.65
C ILE A 6 10.18 -47.67 -15.19
N LEU A 7 9.21 -46.90 -14.67
CA LEU A 7 8.71 -46.77 -13.29
C LEU A 7 9.70 -46.62 -12.12
N SER A 8 9.57 -45.48 -11.43
CA SER A 8 9.16 -45.52 -10.02
C SER A 8 8.45 -44.22 -9.65
N LEU A 9 7.11 -44.31 -9.57
CA LEU A 9 6.26 -43.40 -8.82
C LEU A 9 6.54 -43.63 -7.33
N ALA A 10 7.04 -42.63 -6.62
CA ALA A 10 6.98 -42.58 -5.17
C ALA A 10 6.01 -41.45 -4.78
N VAL A 11 4.75 -41.85 -4.60
CA VAL A 11 3.72 -41.04 -3.95
C VAL A 11 3.96 -41.15 -2.45
N ALA A 12 4.54 -40.12 -1.84
CA ALA A 12 4.60 -40.00 -0.39
C ALA A 12 3.38 -39.19 0.08
N LEU A 13 2.35 -39.92 0.51
CA LEU A 13 1.18 -39.38 1.20
C LEU A 13 1.52 -39.12 2.69
N CYS A 14 1.18 -37.92 3.14
CA CYS A 14 0.67 -37.53 4.46
C CYS A 14 1.31 -38.12 5.74
N VAL A 15 1.97 -37.25 6.52
CA VAL A 15 1.62 -37.05 7.94
C VAL A 15 1.70 -35.56 8.27
N VAL A 16 0.54 -34.92 8.42
CA VAL A 16 0.39 -33.61 9.07
C VAL A 16 0.43 -33.87 10.57
N SER A 17 1.55 -33.59 11.21
CA SER A 17 1.65 -33.55 12.67
C SER A 17 1.18 -32.19 13.16
N ALA A 18 -0.08 -32.12 13.60
CA ALA A 18 -0.57 -31.03 14.43
C ALA A 18 0.10 -31.15 15.81
N GLN A 19 1.04 -30.25 16.11
CA GLN A 19 1.53 -30.06 17.47
C GLN A 19 0.95 -28.77 18.05
N ALA A 20 0.26 -28.96 19.16
CA ALA A 20 -0.39 -27.96 19.97
C ALA A 20 0.61 -26.97 20.58
N ALA A 21 0.15 -25.73 20.76
CA ALA A 21 0.67 -24.78 21.73
C ALA A 21 -0.54 -24.15 22.46
N PRO A 22 -0.39 -23.52 23.63
CA PRO A 22 0.77 -23.43 24.52
C PRO A 22 0.46 -23.83 25.98
N SER A 23 1.49 -24.29 26.70
CA SER A 23 1.47 -24.39 28.16
C SER A 23 1.48 -22.98 28.79
N SER A 24 0.43 -22.68 29.54
CA SER A 24 0.28 -21.49 30.36
C SER A 24 1.21 -21.55 31.58
N THR A 25 2.27 -20.73 31.58
CA THR A 25 3.08 -20.50 32.78
C THR A 25 2.41 -19.42 33.63
N THR A 26 1.77 -19.86 34.71
CA THR A 26 1.21 -19.01 35.76
C THR A 26 2.34 -18.42 36.62
N THR A 27 2.72 -17.18 36.36
CA THR A 27 3.53 -16.39 37.29
C THR A 27 2.60 -15.64 38.24
N LYS A 28 2.60 -16.03 39.52
CA LYS A 28 2.02 -15.26 40.62
C LYS A 28 2.83 -13.97 40.78
N THR A 29 2.20 -12.82 40.53
CA THR A 29 2.72 -11.53 40.98
C THR A 29 1.74 -10.88 41.95
N THR A 30 2.31 -10.54 43.10
CA THR A 30 1.71 -10.02 44.30
C THR A 30 1.12 -8.62 44.11
N THR A 31 -0.06 -8.45 44.69
CA THR A 31 -0.82 -7.26 45.06
C THR A 31 -0.05 -5.91 45.10
N SER A 32 -0.57 -4.90 44.41
CA SER A 32 -0.62 -3.53 44.95
C SER A 32 -1.89 -2.81 44.49
N VAL A 33 -2.79 -2.64 45.45
CA VAL A 33 -4.06 -1.91 45.32
C VAL A 33 -3.74 -0.42 45.23
N ARG A 34 -4.01 0.21 44.08
CA ARG A 34 -4.22 1.67 44.01
C ARG A 34 -5.61 1.96 43.47
N LYS A 35 -6.43 2.40 44.43
CA LYS A 35 -7.76 2.98 44.30
C LYS A 35 -7.62 4.33 43.59
N ALA A 36 -8.25 4.50 42.43
CA ALA A 36 -8.41 5.82 41.80
C ALA A 36 -9.85 6.00 41.32
N THR A 37 -10.48 6.96 41.98
CA THR A 37 -11.85 7.44 41.93
C THR A 37 -12.36 7.77 40.53
N THR A 38 -13.51 7.22 40.17
CA THR A 38 -14.35 7.64 39.05
C THR A 38 -15.06 8.95 39.37
N THR A 39 -15.07 9.89 38.43
CA THR A 39 -16.01 11.02 38.40
C THR A 39 -16.63 11.09 37.01
N PRO A 40 -17.96 10.98 36.87
CA PRO A 40 -18.66 11.17 35.59
C PRO A 40 -18.97 12.66 35.39
N ALA A 41 -18.44 13.26 34.33
CA ALA A 41 -18.85 14.59 33.89
C ALA A 41 -19.97 14.49 32.85
N LYS A 42 -21.03 15.22 33.13
CA LYS A 42 -22.31 15.32 32.42
C LYS A 42 -22.19 15.72 30.96
N ALA A 43 -23.11 15.16 30.18
CA ALA A 43 -23.54 15.59 28.87
C ALA A 43 -23.99 17.07 28.83
N LYS A 44 -23.76 17.73 27.68
CA LYS A 44 -24.59 18.84 27.22
C LYS A 44 -24.81 18.76 25.71
N THR A 45 -26.09 18.68 25.37
CA THR A 45 -26.74 18.58 24.07
C THR A 45 -26.72 19.91 23.29
N THR A 46 -27.05 19.83 22.00
CA THR A 46 -27.47 20.88 21.02
C THR A 46 -26.33 21.72 20.42
N ALA A 47 -26.27 22.01 19.11
CA ALA A 47 -27.36 22.20 18.15
C ALA A 47 -26.96 21.86 16.69
N LYS A 48 -27.99 21.47 15.94
CA LYS A 48 -28.07 21.29 14.49
C LYS A 48 -28.42 22.65 13.83
N PRO A 49 -27.79 23.02 12.71
CA PRO A 49 -28.47 23.79 11.66
C PRO A 49 -28.46 22.96 10.37
N LYS A 50 -29.62 22.47 9.96
CA LYS A 50 -30.48 23.06 8.91
C LYS A 50 -29.88 22.90 7.52
N THR A 51 -30.34 21.82 6.90
CA THR A 51 -30.50 21.60 5.47
C THR A 51 -30.92 22.88 4.72
N THR A 52 -30.18 23.21 3.67
CA THR A 52 -30.73 23.92 2.51
C THR A 52 -30.48 23.07 1.27
N ALA A 53 -31.57 22.49 0.78
CA ALA A 53 -31.67 21.81 -0.49
C ALA A 53 -31.45 22.81 -1.63
N GLY A 54 -30.32 22.68 -2.32
CA GLY A 54 -30.06 23.31 -3.60
C GLY A 54 -30.55 22.42 -4.74
N LYS A 55 -31.71 22.78 -5.28
CA LYS A 55 -32.38 22.27 -6.48
C LYS A 55 -31.41 21.93 -7.64
N PRO A 56 -31.57 20.79 -8.33
CA PRO A 56 -30.84 20.51 -9.56
C PRO A 56 -31.34 21.44 -10.67
N LYS A 57 -30.45 22.25 -11.25
CA LYS A 57 -30.70 22.92 -12.54
C LYS A 57 -30.38 21.93 -13.65
N THR A 58 -31.44 21.41 -14.24
CA THR A 58 -31.51 20.93 -15.62
C THR A 58 -31.03 22.04 -16.56
N SER A 59 -29.90 21.80 -17.22
CA SER A 59 -29.44 22.62 -18.33
C SER A 59 -29.06 21.73 -19.51
N ALA A 60 -29.93 21.76 -20.50
CA ALA A 60 -29.67 21.72 -21.94
C ALA A 60 -28.66 20.67 -22.46
N LYS A 61 -29.26 19.59 -22.99
CA LYS A 61 -28.74 18.76 -24.08
C LYS A 61 -28.28 19.63 -25.27
N PRO A 62 -26.99 19.65 -25.65
CA PRO A 62 -26.58 20.21 -26.93
C PRO A 62 -27.09 19.32 -28.05
N LYS A 63 -27.79 19.95 -28.99
CA LYS A 63 -28.26 19.43 -30.27
C LYS A 63 -27.07 18.85 -31.04
N ALA A 64 -27.17 17.58 -31.41
CA ALA A 64 -26.24 16.95 -32.33
C ALA A 64 -26.31 17.67 -33.68
N THR A 65 -25.24 18.36 -34.05
CA THR A 65 -25.02 18.88 -35.40
C THR A 65 -24.29 17.80 -36.18
N THR A 66 -25.01 17.16 -37.10
CA THR A 66 -24.49 16.17 -38.04
C THR A 66 -23.62 16.89 -39.07
N THR A 67 -22.32 16.98 -38.82
CA THR A 67 -21.36 17.44 -39.83
C THR A 67 -21.02 16.26 -40.73
N THR A 68 -21.54 16.29 -41.96
CA THR A 68 -21.19 15.34 -43.02
C THR A 68 -19.76 15.63 -43.48
N THR A 69 -18.78 14.97 -42.85
CA THR A 69 -17.38 15.02 -43.28
C THR A 69 -17.14 13.97 -44.36
N THR A 70 -16.81 14.45 -45.55
CA THR A 70 -16.37 13.68 -46.72
C THR A 70 -15.21 12.75 -46.34
N LYS A 71 -15.44 11.43 -46.43
CA LYS A 71 -14.47 10.37 -46.14
C LYS A 71 -13.39 10.35 -47.23
N ALA A 72 -12.25 10.98 -46.95
CA ALA A 72 -11.02 10.74 -47.69
C ALA A 72 -10.56 9.28 -47.49
N PRO A 73 -9.96 8.63 -48.49
CA PRO A 73 -9.49 7.25 -48.38
C PRO A 73 -8.42 7.15 -47.28
N ALA A 74 -8.71 6.32 -46.27
CA ALA A 74 -7.82 6.08 -45.16
C ALA A 74 -6.55 5.41 -45.68
N LYS A 75 -5.45 6.17 -45.69
CA LYS A 75 -4.10 5.63 -45.82
C LYS A 75 -3.89 4.68 -44.64
N THR A 76 -3.71 3.40 -44.91
CA THR A 76 -3.35 2.38 -43.92
C THR A 76 -2.03 2.78 -43.26
N THR A 77 -2.11 3.52 -42.15
CA THR A 77 -0.96 3.75 -41.29
C THR A 77 -0.64 2.43 -40.61
N ALA A 78 0.55 1.90 -40.88
CA ALA A 78 1.09 0.74 -40.20
C ALA A 78 0.89 0.90 -38.68
N PRO A 79 0.52 -0.18 -37.96
CA PRO A 79 0.31 -0.11 -36.53
C PRO A 79 1.59 0.41 -35.86
N VAL A 80 1.45 1.52 -35.13
CA VAL A 80 2.53 2.07 -34.31
C VAL A 80 3.07 0.94 -33.44
N PRO A 81 4.40 0.66 -33.44
CA PRO A 81 4.98 -0.38 -32.61
C PRO A 81 4.54 -0.18 -31.17
N LYS A 82 3.92 -1.21 -30.59
CA LYS A 82 3.52 -1.16 -29.18
C LYS A 82 4.77 -0.92 -28.33
N PRO A 83 4.75 0.02 -27.37
CA PRO A 83 5.86 0.22 -26.46
C PRO A 83 6.25 -1.11 -25.80
N LYS A 84 7.54 -1.41 -25.79
CA LYS A 84 8.06 -2.65 -25.21
C LYS A 84 7.82 -2.65 -23.70
N ASP A 85 7.15 -3.67 -23.18
CA ASP A 85 6.89 -3.81 -21.75
C ASP A 85 8.20 -4.01 -20.97
N PRO A 86 8.57 -3.11 -20.04
CA PRO A 86 9.80 -3.25 -19.25
C PRO A 86 9.85 -4.53 -18.42
N CYS A 87 8.71 -5.03 -17.94
CA CYS A 87 8.66 -6.26 -17.17
C CYS A 87 8.95 -7.52 -18.01
N SER A 88 8.59 -7.51 -19.29
CA SER A 88 8.99 -8.58 -20.22
C SER A 88 10.50 -8.68 -20.43
N THR A 89 11.24 -7.57 -20.28
CA THR A 89 12.71 -7.59 -20.31
C THR A 89 13.26 -8.23 -19.04
N LEU A 90 12.73 -7.84 -17.89
CA LEU A 90 13.11 -8.43 -16.61
C LEU A 90 12.83 -9.94 -16.56
N ALA A 91 11.68 -10.39 -17.04
CA ALA A 91 11.33 -11.82 -17.10
C ALA A 91 12.36 -12.62 -17.89
N LYS A 92 12.78 -12.12 -19.06
CA LYS A 92 13.79 -12.76 -19.91
C LYS A 92 15.16 -12.84 -19.25
N GLU A 93 15.54 -11.83 -18.46
CA GLU A 93 16.78 -11.89 -17.67
C GLU A 93 16.70 -12.96 -16.57
N GLY A 94 15.52 -13.11 -15.93
CA GLY A 94 15.28 -14.14 -14.92
C GLY A 94 15.28 -15.57 -15.48
N ASP A 95 14.84 -15.74 -16.73
CA ASP A 95 14.94 -17.03 -17.44
C ASP A 95 16.38 -17.35 -17.87
N GLY A 96 17.30 -16.38 -17.79
CA GLY A 96 18.70 -16.52 -18.14
C GLY A 96 19.49 -17.32 -17.11
N ALA A 97 20.44 -18.13 -17.58
CA ALA A 97 21.32 -18.95 -16.73
C ALA A 97 22.31 -18.14 -15.86
N SER A 98 22.37 -16.82 -16.01
CA SER A 98 23.29 -15.95 -15.26
C SER A 98 22.89 -15.77 -13.79
N GLY A 99 21.63 -15.99 -13.42
CA GLY A 99 21.13 -15.86 -12.04
C GLY A 99 21.13 -14.43 -11.46
N PHE A 100 21.60 -13.44 -12.23
CA PHE A 100 21.62 -12.02 -11.83
C PHE A 100 20.67 -11.20 -12.70
N LEU A 101 19.81 -10.42 -12.04
CA LEU A 101 18.90 -9.47 -12.68
C LEU A 101 19.58 -8.09 -12.74
N SER A 102 19.43 -7.40 -13.87
CA SER A 102 19.92 -6.03 -14.02
C SER A 102 19.10 -5.08 -13.16
N TYR A 103 19.79 -4.20 -12.42
CA TYR A 103 19.13 -3.14 -11.65
C TYR A 103 18.19 -2.30 -12.51
N ASN A 104 18.59 -1.95 -13.73
CA ASN A 104 17.76 -1.14 -14.63
C ASN A 104 16.50 -1.89 -15.05
N ALA A 105 16.60 -3.18 -15.38
CA ALA A 105 15.44 -4.00 -15.75
C ALA A 105 14.45 -4.11 -14.58
N VAL A 106 14.96 -4.31 -13.36
CA VAL A 106 14.14 -4.32 -12.13
C VAL A 106 13.46 -2.97 -11.93
N ARG A 107 14.25 -1.89 -11.85
CA ARG A 107 13.75 -0.53 -11.63
C ARG A 107 12.68 -0.15 -12.65
N ASP A 108 12.93 -0.41 -13.93
CA ASP A 108 12.04 0.02 -15.01
C ASP A 108 10.74 -0.80 -15.00
N CYS A 109 10.79 -2.09 -14.68
CA CYS A 109 9.58 -2.90 -14.49
C CYS A 109 8.72 -2.40 -13.32
N TYR A 110 9.33 -2.12 -12.16
CA TYR A 110 8.58 -1.59 -11.01
C TYR A 110 7.96 -0.23 -11.30
N ARG A 111 8.71 0.67 -11.96
CA ARG A 111 8.21 2.02 -12.33
C ARG A 111 7.16 2.00 -13.42
N ALA A 112 7.07 0.94 -14.23
CA ALA A 112 6.05 0.78 -15.24
C ALA A 112 4.66 0.42 -14.68
N GLN A 113 4.57 0.04 -13.40
CA GLN A 113 3.30 -0.32 -12.78
C GLN A 113 2.37 0.90 -12.66
N THR A 114 1.21 0.80 -13.30
CA THR A 114 0.18 1.84 -13.28
C THR A 114 -0.39 2.00 -11.89
N TYR A 115 -0.60 3.24 -11.46
CA TYR A 115 -1.19 3.53 -10.16
C TYR A 115 -2.61 2.98 -10.02
N LYS A 116 -2.87 2.21 -8.95
CA LYS A 116 -4.19 1.65 -8.62
C LYS A 116 -4.77 2.35 -7.40
N ALA A 117 -5.63 3.34 -7.64
CA ALA A 117 -6.18 4.19 -6.59
C ALA A 117 -6.98 3.42 -5.51
N ASP A 118 -7.69 2.36 -5.89
CA ASP A 118 -8.47 1.54 -4.96
C ASP A 118 -7.58 0.71 -4.02
N VAL A 119 -6.50 0.15 -4.57
CA VAL A 119 -5.48 -0.57 -3.79
C VAL A 119 -4.77 0.40 -2.86
N ALA A 120 -4.32 1.54 -3.38
CA ALA A 120 -3.65 2.57 -2.59
C ALA A 120 -4.51 3.10 -1.44
N ALA A 121 -5.82 3.29 -1.65
CA ALA A 121 -6.75 3.73 -0.60
C ALA A 121 -6.88 2.68 0.52
N LYS A 122 -6.96 1.39 0.17
CA LYS A 122 -6.99 0.30 1.16
C LYS A 122 -5.68 0.21 1.93
N THR A 123 -4.55 0.28 1.22
CA THR A 123 -3.21 0.29 1.83
C THR A 123 -3.08 1.45 2.81
N LEU A 124 -3.42 2.68 2.41
CA LEU A 124 -3.39 3.84 3.29
C LEU A 124 -4.28 3.66 4.51
N THR A 125 -5.48 3.12 4.34
CA THR A 125 -6.38 2.84 5.48
C THR A 125 -5.73 1.89 6.49
N SER A 126 -5.12 0.81 6.00
CA SER A 126 -4.42 -0.16 6.86
C SER A 126 -3.21 0.45 7.57
N VAL A 127 -2.41 1.24 6.85
CA VAL A 127 -1.22 1.91 7.40
C VAL A 127 -1.61 2.99 8.42
N GLU A 128 -2.62 3.81 8.11
CA GLU A 128 -3.20 4.81 9.03
C GLU A 128 -3.71 4.13 10.31
N ASN A 129 -4.38 2.97 10.19
CA ASN A 129 -4.87 2.22 11.34
C ASN A 129 -3.73 1.63 12.18
N LEU A 130 -2.72 1.03 11.55
CA LEU A 130 -1.55 0.48 12.23
C LEU A 130 -0.77 1.58 12.98
N ILE A 131 -0.45 2.68 12.30
CA ILE A 131 0.31 3.78 12.88
C ILE A 131 -0.52 4.53 13.94
N GLY A 132 -1.79 4.81 13.67
CA GLY A 132 -2.64 5.57 14.58
C GLY A 132 -3.03 4.84 15.85
N ASN A 133 -3.15 3.50 15.81
CA ASN A 133 -3.70 2.74 16.94
C ASN A 133 -2.71 1.77 17.60
N ILE A 134 -1.64 1.37 16.91
CA ILE A 134 -0.72 0.31 17.39
C ILE A 134 0.69 0.87 17.61
N TYR A 135 1.11 1.87 16.83
CA TYR A 135 2.46 2.42 16.95
C TYR A 135 2.63 3.30 18.19
N VAL A 136 3.22 2.72 19.24
CA VAL A 136 3.35 3.35 20.57
C VAL A 136 4.27 4.58 20.60
N PHE A 137 5.18 4.73 19.62
CA PHE A 137 6.12 5.84 19.56
C PHE A 137 5.62 7.00 18.69
N LEU A 138 4.33 7.03 18.33
CA LEU A 138 3.77 8.05 17.45
C LEU A 138 4.00 9.48 17.97
N ASP A 139 3.86 9.70 19.27
CA ASP A 139 4.10 11.01 19.87
C ASP A 139 5.59 11.31 20.04
N GLN A 140 6.40 10.30 20.35
CA GLN A 140 7.86 10.47 20.43
C GLN A 140 8.46 10.83 19.07
N ALA A 141 7.92 10.30 17.97
CA ALA A 141 8.36 10.63 16.62
C ALA A 141 8.18 12.13 16.29
N LYS A 142 7.25 12.82 16.94
CA LYS A 142 6.99 14.27 16.75
C LYS A 142 7.96 15.14 17.56
N GLU A 143 8.67 14.56 18.51
CA GLU A 143 9.63 15.26 19.34
C GLU A 143 11.00 15.33 18.66
N THR A 144 11.77 16.37 18.97
CA THR A 144 13.16 16.45 18.54
C THR A 144 14.02 15.68 19.53
N SER A 145 14.87 14.77 19.05
CA SER A 145 15.76 14.03 19.95
C SER A 145 16.77 14.97 20.62
N LYS A 146 17.13 14.64 21.86
CA LYS A 146 18.21 15.30 22.59
C LYS A 146 19.54 14.63 22.25
N ALA A 147 20.63 15.37 22.46
CA ALA A 147 22.00 14.89 22.23
C ALA A 147 22.27 13.52 22.90
N PRO A 148 23.18 12.68 22.35
CA PRO A 148 24.10 12.97 21.23
C PRO A 148 23.49 12.84 19.83
N PHE A 149 22.34 12.18 19.71
CA PHE A 149 21.68 11.95 18.42
C PHE A 149 20.68 13.07 18.11
N LYS A 150 20.68 13.54 16.87
CA LYS A 150 19.71 14.52 16.36
C LYS A 150 18.89 13.87 15.26
N THR A 151 17.70 13.39 15.60
CA THR A 151 16.71 12.93 14.64
C THR A 151 15.73 14.06 14.34
N PRO A 152 15.37 14.26 13.07
CA PRO A 152 14.33 15.21 12.73
C PRO A 152 12.99 14.71 13.30
N LYS A 153 12.16 15.66 13.75
CA LYS A 153 10.77 15.36 14.09
C LYS A 153 10.00 14.94 12.84
N VAL A 154 9.12 13.97 13.01
CA VAL A 154 8.24 13.46 11.95
C VAL A 154 6.83 13.31 12.50
N ASP A 155 5.88 13.97 11.83
CA ASP A 155 4.46 13.71 12.04
C ASP A 155 3.99 12.69 11.00
N LEU A 156 3.97 11.42 11.41
CA LEU A 156 3.59 10.32 10.54
C LEU A 156 2.14 10.44 10.04
N MET A 157 1.20 10.89 10.90
CA MET A 157 -0.20 11.02 10.51
C MET A 157 -0.41 12.16 9.52
N ALA A 158 0.27 13.29 9.71
CA ALA A 158 0.27 14.37 8.73
C ALA A 158 0.93 13.93 7.40
N GLY A 159 2.00 13.14 7.48
CA GLY A 159 2.64 12.53 6.31
C GLY A 159 1.71 11.62 5.52
N LEU A 160 0.98 10.72 6.19
CA LEU A 160 0.00 9.84 5.55
C LEU A 160 -1.12 10.64 4.88
N LYS A 161 -1.62 11.68 5.55
CA LYS A 161 -2.61 12.59 4.96
C LYS A 161 -2.07 13.24 3.67
N LYS A 162 -0.82 13.71 3.67
CA LYS A 162 -0.18 14.28 2.48
C LYS A 162 -0.09 13.25 1.35
N ILE A 163 0.28 12.01 1.66
CA ILE A 163 0.35 10.93 0.67
C ILE A 163 -1.02 10.65 0.06
N LYS A 164 -2.06 10.63 0.89
CA LYS A 164 -3.46 10.45 0.46
C LYS A 164 -3.95 11.56 -0.47
N ASP A 165 -3.57 12.81 -0.22
CA ASP A 165 -3.97 13.96 -1.04
C ASP A 165 -3.13 14.10 -2.33
N THR A 166 -2.05 13.33 -2.48
CA THR A 166 -1.13 13.41 -3.61
C THR A 166 -1.65 12.60 -4.81
N LYS A 167 -1.53 13.17 -6.02
CA LYS A 167 -1.81 12.45 -7.27
C LYS A 167 -0.57 11.70 -7.73
N TRP A 168 -0.63 10.37 -7.66
CA TRP A 168 0.47 9.48 -8.00
C TRP A 168 0.46 9.12 -9.49
N LYS A 169 1.66 9.05 -10.08
CA LYS A 169 1.84 8.66 -11.49
C LYS A 169 1.98 7.15 -11.65
N SER A 170 2.59 6.50 -10.67
CA SER A 170 2.85 5.06 -10.64
C SER A 170 2.58 4.48 -9.25
N ASP A 171 2.32 3.18 -9.18
CA ASP A 171 2.25 2.48 -7.90
C ASP A 171 3.61 2.52 -7.18
N TYR A 172 4.72 2.50 -7.92
CA TYR A 172 6.06 2.61 -7.35
C TYR A 172 6.24 3.92 -6.57
N ASP A 173 5.89 5.07 -7.15
CA ASP A 173 6.06 6.36 -6.47
C ASP A 173 5.22 6.45 -5.20
N PHE A 174 3.99 5.91 -5.22
CA PHE A 174 3.12 5.82 -4.05
C PHE A 174 3.74 4.97 -2.93
N ASN A 175 4.20 3.76 -3.26
CA ASN A 175 4.79 2.86 -2.27
C ASN A 175 6.10 3.42 -1.70
N MET A 176 6.94 4.03 -2.56
CA MET A 176 8.16 4.68 -2.10
C MET A 176 7.89 5.85 -1.15
N ALA A 177 6.81 6.61 -1.36
CA ALA A 177 6.43 7.66 -0.43
C ALA A 177 6.06 7.12 0.95
N LEU A 178 5.35 5.98 1.02
CA LEU A 178 5.07 5.29 2.28
C LEU A 178 6.35 4.76 2.94
N THR A 179 7.24 4.13 2.17
CA THR A 179 8.54 3.66 2.66
C THR A 179 9.36 4.82 3.24
N TYR A 180 9.48 5.94 2.52
CA TYR A 180 10.24 7.09 3.01
C TYR A 180 9.62 7.74 4.24
N LEU A 181 8.29 7.82 4.31
CA LEU A 181 7.62 8.34 5.49
C LEU A 181 7.90 7.47 6.72
N THR A 182 7.69 6.16 6.63
CA THR A 182 7.94 5.24 7.74
C THR A 182 9.41 5.23 8.16
N PHE A 183 10.33 5.21 7.20
CA PHE A 183 11.76 5.27 7.46
C PHE A 183 12.20 6.58 8.12
N SER A 184 11.52 7.70 7.82
CA SER A 184 11.86 9.01 8.41
C SER A 184 11.64 9.07 9.92
N ALA A 185 10.84 8.17 10.49
CA ALA A 185 10.71 8.04 11.95
C ALA A 185 11.99 7.55 12.64
N ASN A 186 12.99 7.07 11.88
CA ASN A 186 14.24 6.49 12.40
C ASN A 186 14.01 5.32 13.36
N ASP A 187 12.97 4.52 13.11
CA ASP A 187 12.63 3.33 13.89
C ASP A 187 12.72 2.08 13.02
N GLY A 188 13.63 1.17 13.39
CA GLY A 188 13.82 -0.09 12.67
C GLY A 188 12.61 -1.03 12.70
N HIS A 189 11.67 -0.84 13.63
CA HIS A 189 10.44 -1.61 13.72
C HIS A 189 9.32 -1.02 12.86
N LEU A 190 9.44 0.24 12.43
CA LEU A 190 8.48 0.92 11.57
C LEU A 190 9.01 0.97 10.13
N ALA A 191 8.82 -0.12 9.39
CA ALA A 191 9.19 -0.19 7.99
C ALA A 191 8.03 -0.68 7.11
N TYR A 192 7.69 0.08 6.08
CA TYR A 192 6.81 -0.36 5.00
C TYR A 192 7.65 -0.97 3.85
N ARG A 193 7.43 -2.24 3.55
CA ARG A 193 8.15 -3.03 2.54
C ARG A 193 7.22 -3.93 1.76
#